data_AF-A0A938MTB6-F1
#
_entry.id   AF-A0A938MTB6-F1
#
_cell.length_a   1.000
_cell.length_b   1.000
_cell.length_c   1.000
_cell.angle_alpha   90.00
_cell.angle_beta   90.00
_cell.angle_gamma   90.00
#
_symmetry.space_group_name_H-M   'P 1'
#
loop_
_entity.id
_entity.type
_entity.pdbx_description
1 polymer ?
#
loop_
_entity_poly.entity_id
_entity_poly.type
_entity_poly.pdbx_seq_one_letter_code
_entity_poly.pdbx_strand_id
1 'polypeptide(L)'
;MLRELEPAAAEQFDRVLAQVEEELDISVGEGLLQPLGDVWTIHAAPSGGGLLAGWTLAASVRDKTRLEATHQKLLQFVQTQFAQMSEDQPPRIRTCEYGEFTIYTLEVPDDDFVVAPSWCLTDSHLVVALVPQAIKSFLRQRDAEDSLADQPTLAKLLAGDGGLCAISYQDTRDHFLTFYPWLHYGAQVASKQLALEGLDVNAAALPSSAAVAPHLLPTIGVVRKTADGFELASHGTLPSMNVGASAPVLAALLLPAVRSAREAARRSQSMNNLKWIGLAMHNYHDVHRGFPAPYSVDKDGKPLLSWRVHILPYIEQQTLYDQFHLDEPWDSEHNRTLIDQMPETYLSPNSIAGPGETIYLGVAGKDGVFAPPKQTDSGPSPGPYGGRPVGVSMRNIVDGTSNTIMVVEAGPAAAVTWTKPDDFVPPADDPIRGLLGTRPGGFLAALCDGSVRFIAETIDKETLKALFTIGGGEATGDY
;
A
#
# COMPACT_ATOMS: atom_id res chain seq x y z
N MET A 1 26.42 9.85 4.36
CA MET A 1 25.85 9.31 3.12
C MET A 1 24.47 9.91 2.78
N LEU A 2 23.34 9.53 3.40
CA LEU A 2 22.02 10.12 3.03
C LEU A 2 22.00 11.65 3.17
N ARG A 3 22.52 12.19 4.29
CA ARG A 3 22.67 13.65 4.51
C ARG A 3 23.56 14.37 3.49
N GLU A 4 24.51 13.67 2.87
CA GLU A 4 25.45 14.25 1.89
C GLU A 4 24.90 14.14 0.46
N LEU A 5 24.10 13.10 0.18
CA LEU A 5 23.54 12.84 -1.14
C LEU A 5 22.18 13.51 -1.34
N GLU A 6 21.31 13.48 -0.32
CA GLU A 6 19.98 14.10 -0.36
C GLU A 6 19.60 14.72 1.01
N PRO A 7 20.00 15.99 1.24
CA PRO A 7 19.76 16.69 2.51
C PRO A 7 18.27 16.76 2.90
N ALA A 8 17.38 16.96 1.93
CA ALA A 8 15.94 17.05 2.14
C ALA A 8 15.33 15.72 2.61
N ALA A 9 15.79 14.59 2.05
CA ALA A 9 15.35 13.27 2.47
C ALA A 9 15.82 12.95 3.90
N ALA A 10 17.00 13.42 4.29
CA ALA A 10 17.52 13.25 5.63
C ALA A 10 16.73 14.07 6.68
N GLU A 11 16.39 15.33 6.39
CA GLU A 11 15.55 16.15 7.30
C GLU A 11 14.14 15.56 7.46
N GLN A 12 13.62 14.91 6.42
CA GLN A 12 12.33 14.23 6.50
C GLN A 12 12.42 12.94 7.33
N PHE A 13 13.52 12.20 7.22
CA PHE A 13 13.79 11.03 8.06
C PHE A 13 13.91 11.42 9.54
N ASP A 14 14.68 12.48 9.84
CA ASP A 14 14.88 12.97 11.21
C ASP A 14 13.56 13.41 11.87
N ARG A 15 12.65 14.06 11.12
CA ARG A 15 11.31 14.43 11.63
C ARG A 15 10.42 13.23 11.95
N VAL A 16 10.44 12.22 11.09
CA VAL A 16 9.65 10.99 11.30
C VAL A 16 10.21 10.20 12.47
N LEU A 17 11.54 10.15 12.60
CA LEU A 17 12.21 9.53 13.73
C LEU A 17 11.79 10.23 15.03
N ALA A 18 11.84 11.56 15.08
CA ALA A 18 11.46 12.34 16.27
C ALA A 18 10.00 12.11 16.69
N GLN A 19 9.06 12.03 15.74
CA GLN A 19 7.66 11.74 16.03
C GLN A 19 7.48 10.34 16.63
N VAL A 20 8.17 9.33 16.07
CA VAL A 20 8.16 7.96 16.60
C VAL A 20 8.82 7.90 17.98
N GLU A 21 9.90 8.64 18.21
CA GLU A 21 10.57 8.70 19.52
C GLU A 21 9.69 9.36 20.60
N GLU A 22 8.91 10.38 20.24
CA GLU A 22 7.95 11.06 21.12
C GLU A 22 6.77 10.15 21.51
N GLU A 23 6.23 9.37 20.55
CA GLU A 23 5.15 8.41 20.80
C GLU A 23 5.61 7.19 21.62
N LEU A 24 6.87 6.76 21.46
CA LEU A 24 7.42 5.55 22.09
C LEU A 24 8.13 5.80 23.42
N ASP A 25 8.39 7.06 23.82
CA ASP A 25 9.28 7.45 24.94
C ASP A 25 10.65 6.73 24.90
N ILE A 26 11.14 6.47 23.68
CA ILE A 26 12.37 5.73 23.41
C ILE A 26 13.11 6.44 22.28
N SER A 27 14.37 6.83 22.50
CA SER A 27 15.22 7.28 21.39
C SER A 27 15.63 6.07 20.54
N VAL A 28 15.05 5.96 19.36
CA VAL A 28 15.42 5.00 18.31
C VAL A 28 16.83 5.31 17.80
N GLY A 29 17.18 6.59 17.66
CA GLY A 29 18.52 7.01 17.24
C GLY A 29 19.61 6.57 18.22
N GLU A 30 19.48 6.95 19.49
CA GLU A 30 20.49 6.64 20.52
C GLU A 30 20.41 5.20 21.04
N GLY A 31 19.20 4.63 21.08
CA GLY A 31 18.91 3.36 21.73
C GLY A 31 18.91 2.15 20.80
N LEU A 32 18.63 2.31 19.51
CA LEU A 32 18.64 1.23 18.52
C LEU A 32 19.74 1.39 17.46
N LEU A 33 19.89 2.58 16.86
CA LEU A 33 20.79 2.75 15.71
C LEU A 33 22.26 2.94 16.11
N GLN A 34 22.56 3.82 17.08
CA GLN A 34 23.94 4.03 17.56
C GLN A 34 24.62 2.78 18.12
N PRO A 35 23.90 1.88 18.84
CA PRO A 35 24.48 0.62 19.28
C PRO A 35 24.86 -0.36 18.16
N LEU A 36 24.36 -0.17 16.94
CA LEU A 36 24.72 -0.99 15.80
C LEU A 36 26.06 -0.54 15.20
N GLY A 37 26.77 -1.51 14.65
CA GLY A 37 28.02 -1.30 13.93
C GLY A 37 27.80 -0.94 12.47
N ASP A 38 28.91 -0.69 11.79
CA ASP A 38 28.91 -0.25 10.39
C ASP A 38 28.85 -1.42 9.40
N VAL A 39 28.93 -2.66 9.89
CA VAL A 39 28.85 -3.87 9.05
C VAL A 39 27.44 -4.43 9.09
N TRP A 40 26.82 -4.48 7.92
CA TRP A 40 25.49 -5.02 7.70
C TRP A 40 25.59 -6.10 6.62
N THR A 41 25.06 -7.28 6.91
CA THR A 41 25.07 -8.42 5.99
C THR A 41 23.65 -8.88 5.70
N ILE A 42 23.40 -9.23 4.43
CA ILE A 42 22.15 -9.85 4.00
C ILE A 42 22.51 -11.26 3.55
N HIS A 43 21.94 -12.24 4.23
CA HIS A 43 22.09 -13.65 3.93
C HIS A 43 20.78 -14.17 3.34
N ALA A 44 20.84 -14.83 2.19
CA ALA A 44 19.70 -15.53 1.62
C ALA A 44 20.08 -17.01 1.47
N ALA A 45 19.44 -17.86 2.26
CA ALA A 45 19.65 -19.31 2.22
C ALA A 45 18.29 -19.99 2.04
N PRO A 46 17.99 -20.57 0.85
CA PRO A 46 16.74 -21.28 0.62
C PRO A 46 16.49 -22.41 1.63
N SER A 47 17.55 -23.03 2.15
CA SER A 47 17.50 -24.03 3.22
C SER A 47 16.98 -23.51 4.56
N GLY A 48 17.00 -22.20 4.78
CA GLY A 48 16.61 -21.56 6.04
C GLY A 48 15.15 -21.08 6.09
N GLY A 49 14.43 -21.02 4.97
CA GLY A 49 13.05 -20.50 4.94
C GLY A 49 12.34 -20.64 3.61
N GLY A 50 12.83 -21.50 2.72
CA GLY A 50 12.34 -21.59 1.35
C GLY A 50 12.77 -20.41 0.47
N LEU A 51 12.32 -20.43 -0.79
CA LEU A 51 12.76 -19.53 -1.85
C LEU A 51 12.52 -18.03 -1.55
N LEU A 52 11.50 -17.73 -0.75
CA LEU A 52 11.04 -16.36 -0.50
C LEU A 52 11.35 -15.88 0.93
N ALA A 53 11.35 -16.75 1.94
CA ALA A 53 11.46 -16.34 3.34
C ALA A 53 12.82 -16.67 4.00
N GLY A 54 13.75 -17.32 3.28
CA GLY A 54 15.09 -17.64 3.79
C GLY A 54 16.07 -16.47 3.91
N TRP A 55 15.57 -15.23 3.96
CA TRP A 55 16.38 -14.01 4.02
C TRP A 55 16.57 -13.55 5.47
N THR A 56 17.81 -13.20 5.78
CA THR A 56 18.23 -12.72 7.09
C THR A 56 19.07 -11.46 6.92
N LEU A 57 18.72 -10.40 7.64
CA LEU A 57 19.53 -9.20 7.81
C LEU A 57 20.26 -9.31 9.15
N ALA A 58 21.58 -9.17 9.14
CA ALA A 58 22.37 -9.11 10.36
C ALA A 58 23.16 -7.80 10.41
N ALA A 59 22.93 -7.01 11.45
CA ALA A 59 23.69 -5.81 11.73
C ALA A 59 24.65 -6.10 12.88
N SER A 60 25.93 -5.78 12.70
CA SER A 60 26.92 -5.87 13.78
C SER A 60 26.49 -5.04 14.99
N VAL A 61 26.89 -5.43 16.19
CA VAL A 61 26.55 -4.76 17.46
C VAL A 61 27.82 -4.23 18.11
N ARG A 62 27.80 -2.96 18.51
CA ARG A 62 28.87 -2.26 19.24
C ARG A 62 28.59 -2.11 20.72
N ASP A 63 27.34 -1.84 21.10
CA ASP A 63 26.91 -1.63 22.48
C ASP A 63 25.71 -2.53 22.79
N LYS A 64 25.98 -3.79 23.10
CA LYS A 64 24.96 -4.80 23.41
C LYS A 64 24.05 -4.35 24.55
N THR A 65 24.63 -3.87 25.65
CA THR A 65 23.89 -3.51 26.86
C THR A 65 22.84 -2.44 26.58
N ARG A 66 23.20 -1.41 25.81
CA ARG A 66 22.25 -0.35 25.43
C ARG A 66 21.16 -0.88 24.50
N LEU A 67 21.56 -1.73 23.54
CA LEU A 67 20.61 -2.32 22.59
C LEU A 67 19.60 -3.24 23.30
N GLU A 68 20.06 -4.03 24.27
CA GLU A 68 19.20 -4.89 25.13
C GLU A 68 18.23 -4.06 25.97
N ALA A 69 18.72 -2.99 26.62
CA ALA A 69 17.87 -2.12 27.42
C ALA A 69 16.75 -1.49 26.58
N THR A 70 17.08 -1.01 25.38
CA THR A 70 16.10 -0.46 24.44
C THR A 70 15.15 -1.53 23.91
N HIS A 71 15.67 -2.70 23.55
CA HIS A 71 14.87 -3.83 23.08
C HIS A 71 13.84 -4.28 24.13
N GLN A 72 14.21 -4.35 25.42
CA GLN A 72 13.25 -4.68 26.48
C GLN A 72 12.15 -3.63 26.64
N LYS A 73 12.48 -2.34 26.56
CA LYS A 73 11.46 -1.27 26.59
C LYS A 73 10.48 -1.40 25.43
N LEU A 74 10.99 -1.66 24.22
CA LEU A 74 10.16 -1.85 23.02
C LEU A 74 9.27 -3.08 23.15
N LEU A 75 9.79 -4.20 23.66
CA LEU A 75 8.99 -5.40 23.92
C LEU A 75 7.82 -5.09 24.87
N GLN A 76 8.11 -4.41 25.99
CA GLN A 76 7.09 -4.05 26.97
C GLN A 76 6.03 -3.11 26.41
N PHE A 77 6.46 -2.11 25.63
CA PHE A 77 5.55 -1.18 24.95
C PHE A 77 4.63 -1.93 23.99
N VAL A 78 5.19 -2.74 23.08
CA VAL A 78 4.43 -3.48 22.07
C VAL A 78 3.45 -4.45 22.72
N GLN A 79 3.88 -5.17 23.77
CA GLN A 79 3.00 -6.06 24.53
C GLN A 79 1.85 -5.32 25.21
N THR A 80 2.11 -4.10 25.73
CA THR A 80 1.08 -3.26 26.34
C THR A 80 0.06 -2.80 25.29
N GLN A 81 0.51 -2.41 24.09
CA GLN A 81 -0.36 -2.03 22.99
C GLN A 81 -1.22 -3.22 22.52
N PHE A 82 -0.63 -4.39 22.33
CA PHE A 82 -1.38 -5.59 21.95
C PHE A 82 -2.42 -6.00 23.00
N ALA A 83 -2.12 -5.82 24.29
CA ALA A 83 -3.09 -6.08 25.36
C ALA A 83 -4.27 -5.09 25.39
N GLN A 84 -4.14 -3.92 24.76
CA GLN A 84 -5.19 -2.90 24.67
C GLN A 84 -6.07 -3.05 23.42
N MET A 85 -5.69 -3.91 22.47
CA MET A 85 -6.46 -4.18 21.27
C MET A 85 -7.71 -5.00 21.61
N SER A 86 -8.85 -4.54 21.12
CA SER A 86 -10.15 -5.22 21.26
C SER A 86 -10.37 -6.25 20.15
N GLU A 87 -9.42 -7.17 19.98
CA GLU A 87 -9.49 -8.30 19.05
C GLU A 87 -9.65 -9.63 19.79
N ASP A 88 -10.37 -10.59 19.21
CA ASP A 88 -10.54 -11.94 19.78
C ASP A 88 -9.20 -12.70 19.92
N GLN A 89 -8.26 -12.42 19.02
CA GLN A 89 -6.88 -12.89 19.08
C GLN A 89 -5.93 -11.77 18.68
N PRO A 90 -5.42 -10.95 19.63
CA PRO A 90 -4.48 -9.90 19.29
C PRO A 90 -3.12 -10.49 18.90
N PRO A 91 -2.31 -9.74 18.12
CA PRO A 91 -0.92 -10.11 17.85
C PRO A 91 -0.14 -10.38 19.13
N ARG A 92 0.84 -11.28 19.06
CA ARG A 92 1.69 -11.62 20.21
C ARG A 92 3.13 -11.86 19.81
N ILE A 93 4.03 -11.57 20.74
CA ILE A 93 5.44 -11.90 20.60
C ILE A 93 5.67 -13.26 21.27
N ARG A 94 6.02 -14.28 20.47
CA ARG A 94 6.49 -15.56 20.98
C ARG A 94 8.00 -15.59 21.08
N THR A 95 8.50 -16.28 22.08
CA THR A 95 9.92 -16.59 22.23
C THR A 95 10.18 -18.07 21.95
N CYS A 96 11.29 -18.35 21.30
CA CYS A 96 11.79 -19.70 21.06
C CYS A 96 13.27 -19.72 21.41
N GLU A 97 13.66 -20.60 22.32
CA GLU A 97 15.06 -20.84 22.64
C GLU A 97 15.72 -21.70 21.55
N TYR A 98 16.94 -21.34 21.17
CA TYR A 98 17.79 -22.07 20.24
C TYR A 98 19.24 -22.01 20.71
N GLY A 99 19.70 -23.06 21.39
CA GLY A 99 21.00 -23.04 22.06
C GLY A 99 21.01 -22.04 23.21
N GLU A 100 21.92 -21.07 23.15
CA GLU A 100 22.02 -19.94 24.10
C GLU A 100 21.20 -18.71 23.66
N PHE A 101 20.51 -18.78 22.51
CA PHE A 101 19.84 -17.64 21.90
C PHE A 101 18.33 -17.69 22.08
N THR A 102 17.76 -16.54 22.46
CA THR A 102 16.32 -16.30 22.41
C THR A 102 15.95 -15.69 21.05
N ILE A 103 15.05 -16.36 20.32
CA ILE A 103 14.46 -15.86 19.08
C ILE A 103 13.06 -15.33 19.39
N TYR A 104 12.82 -14.06 19.08
CA TYR A 104 11.53 -13.40 19.19
C TYR A 104 10.81 -13.49 17.86
N THR A 105 9.52 -13.80 17.86
CA THR A 105 8.69 -13.92 16.66
C THR A 105 7.38 -13.20 16.89
N LEU A 106 7.03 -12.29 15.98
CA LEU A 106 5.71 -11.68 15.94
C LEU A 106 4.74 -12.66 15.29
N GLU A 107 3.76 -13.13 16.05
CA GLU A 107 2.63 -13.89 15.54
C GLU A 107 1.43 -12.95 15.41
N VAL A 108 0.93 -12.85 14.18
CA VAL A 108 -0.36 -12.22 13.87
C VAL A 108 -1.33 -13.37 13.59
N PRO A 109 -2.45 -13.50 14.30
CA PRO A 109 -3.35 -14.67 14.17
C PRO A 109 -4.13 -14.77 12.85
N ASP A 110 -4.06 -13.75 12.00
CA ASP A 110 -4.77 -13.70 10.73
C ASP A 110 -4.17 -14.67 9.69
N ASP A 111 -5.02 -15.41 8.98
CA ASP A 111 -4.64 -16.50 8.06
C ASP A 111 -3.94 -16.00 6.77
N ASP A 112 -3.93 -14.68 6.54
CA ASP A 112 -3.33 -14.04 5.36
C ASP A 112 -1.83 -13.75 5.48
N PHE A 113 -1.23 -13.90 6.67
CA PHE A 113 0.20 -13.63 6.87
C PHE A 113 1.07 -14.87 6.58
N VAL A 114 1.67 -14.90 5.39
CA VAL A 114 2.55 -16.00 4.93
C VAL A 114 3.93 -16.01 5.63
N VAL A 115 4.24 -14.99 6.43
CA VAL A 115 5.53 -14.81 7.12
C VAL A 115 5.34 -14.64 8.62
N ALA A 116 6.37 -14.96 9.41
CA ALA A 116 6.38 -14.80 10.85
C ALA A 116 7.62 -13.99 11.24
N PRO A 117 7.56 -12.64 11.18
CA PRO A 117 8.71 -11.78 11.38
C PRO A 117 9.41 -12.11 12.70
N SER A 118 10.70 -12.40 12.63
CA SER A 118 11.50 -12.82 13.77
C SER A 118 12.77 -12.00 13.90
N TRP A 119 13.28 -11.92 15.12
CA TRP A 119 14.59 -11.36 15.39
C TRP A 119 15.27 -12.03 16.57
N CYS A 120 16.59 -11.89 16.64
CA CYS A 120 17.43 -12.42 17.69
C CYS A 120 18.58 -11.44 17.93
N LEU A 121 18.84 -11.16 19.20
CA LEU A 121 20.02 -10.40 19.59
C LEU A 121 21.09 -11.36 20.09
N THR A 122 22.28 -11.25 19.52
CA THR A 122 23.47 -12.00 19.90
C THR A 122 24.53 -11.05 20.45
N ASP A 123 25.65 -11.59 20.93
CA ASP A 123 26.78 -10.76 21.40
C ASP A 123 27.38 -9.86 20.33
N SER A 124 27.28 -10.25 19.06
CA SER A 124 27.95 -9.58 17.95
C SER A 124 27.00 -9.03 16.88
N HIS A 125 25.75 -9.49 16.85
CA HIS A 125 24.79 -9.16 15.79
C HIS A 125 23.35 -9.02 16.31
N LEU A 126 22.62 -8.05 15.77
CA LEU A 126 21.16 -8.04 15.72
C LEU A 126 20.75 -8.72 14.41
N VAL A 127 20.01 -9.81 14.52
CA VAL A 127 19.61 -10.66 13.39
C VAL A 127 18.10 -10.54 13.22
N VAL A 128 17.63 -10.21 12.03
CA VAL A 128 16.21 -10.06 11.69
C VAL A 128 15.89 -10.90 10.46
N ALA A 129 14.76 -11.61 10.46
CA ALA A 129 14.33 -12.43 9.33
C ALA A 129 12.80 -12.47 9.20
N LEU A 130 12.32 -12.95 8.06
CA LEU A 130 10.89 -13.13 7.80
C LEU A 130 10.28 -14.35 8.52
N VAL A 131 11.13 -15.31 8.91
CA VAL A 131 10.73 -16.52 9.61
C VAL A 131 11.81 -16.94 10.61
N PRO A 132 11.47 -17.58 11.74
CA PRO A 132 12.45 -17.93 12.77
C PRO A 132 13.46 -18.99 12.29
N GLN A 133 13.10 -19.80 11.30
CA GLN A 133 13.97 -20.82 10.69
C GLN A 133 15.20 -20.18 10.02
N ALA A 134 15.04 -18.99 9.42
CA ALA A 134 16.12 -18.30 8.75
C ALA A 134 17.15 -17.77 9.76
N ILE A 135 16.69 -17.36 10.94
CA ILE A 135 17.56 -17.01 12.08
C ILE A 135 18.30 -18.24 12.59
N LYS A 136 17.61 -19.37 12.80
CA LYS A 136 18.27 -20.62 13.22
C LYS A 136 19.34 -21.06 12.23
N SER A 137 19.08 -20.92 10.93
CA SER A 137 20.06 -21.19 9.88
C SER A 137 21.27 -20.27 9.98
N PHE A 138 21.06 -18.96 10.19
CA PHE A 138 22.14 -18.00 10.39
C PHE A 138 22.99 -18.32 11.63
N LEU A 139 22.35 -18.54 12.78
CA LEU A 139 23.02 -18.84 14.04
C LEU A 139 23.86 -20.13 13.95
N ARG A 140 23.39 -21.13 13.19
CA ARG A 140 24.16 -22.37 12.95
C ARG A 140 25.44 -22.15 12.14
N GLN A 141 25.46 -21.15 11.26
CA GLN A 141 26.60 -20.87 10.39
C GLN A 141 27.64 -19.92 11.03
N ARG A 142 27.31 -19.32 12.18
CA ARG A 142 28.16 -18.32 12.86
C ARG A 142 29.55 -18.86 13.24
N ASP A 143 29.63 -20.13 13.60
CA ASP A 143 30.86 -20.76 14.08
C ASP A 143 31.57 -21.59 12.98
N ALA A 144 31.25 -21.35 11.70
CA ALA A 144 31.94 -22.01 10.59
C ALA A 144 33.39 -21.52 10.49
N GLU A 145 34.34 -22.44 10.39
CA GLU A 145 35.78 -22.12 10.29
C GLU A 145 36.20 -21.65 8.89
N ASP A 146 35.41 -21.97 7.85
CA ASP A 146 35.73 -21.65 6.46
C ASP A 146 35.35 -20.20 6.11
N SER A 147 36.34 -19.40 5.70
CA SER A 147 36.12 -18.02 5.27
C SER A 147 36.06 -17.89 3.75
N LEU A 148 35.12 -17.08 3.25
CA LEU A 148 35.09 -16.70 1.84
C LEU A 148 36.37 -15.94 1.42
N ALA A 149 37.03 -15.25 2.35
CA ALA A 149 38.28 -14.54 2.09
C ALA A 149 39.41 -15.49 1.64
N ASP A 150 39.33 -16.77 1.99
CA ASP A 150 40.31 -17.78 1.60
C ASP A 150 40.14 -18.23 0.15
N GLN A 151 39.04 -17.84 -0.53
CA GLN A 151 38.87 -18.12 -1.96
C GLN A 151 39.82 -17.25 -2.80
N PRO A 152 40.69 -17.85 -3.64
CA PRO A 152 41.69 -17.10 -4.42
C PRO A 152 41.08 -16.04 -5.35
N THR A 153 39.87 -16.27 -5.87
CA THR A 153 39.16 -15.32 -6.74
C THR A 153 38.68 -14.11 -5.95
N LEU A 154 38.13 -14.30 -4.75
CA LEU A 154 37.73 -13.20 -3.89
C LEU A 154 38.94 -12.42 -3.40
N ALA A 155 40.00 -13.10 -2.94
CA ALA A 155 41.24 -12.45 -2.50
C ALA A 155 41.82 -11.52 -3.58
N LYS A 156 41.80 -11.93 -4.85
CA LYS A 156 42.22 -11.07 -5.98
C LYS A 156 41.31 -9.87 -6.18
N LEU A 157 39.99 -10.05 -6.12
CA LEU A 157 39.04 -8.94 -6.22
C LEU A 157 39.14 -7.99 -5.02
N LEU A 158 39.60 -8.48 -3.86
CA LEU A 158 39.84 -7.71 -2.63
C LEU A 158 41.19 -6.99 -2.60
N ALA A 159 42.17 -7.39 -3.41
CA ALA A 159 43.52 -6.81 -3.40
C ALA A 159 43.68 -5.44 -4.11
N GLY A 160 42.60 -4.85 -4.64
CA GLY A 160 42.64 -3.54 -5.31
C GLY A 160 42.84 -2.35 -4.36
N ASP A 161 43.36 -1.25 -4.90
CA ASP A 161 43.50 0.03 -4.19
C ASP A 161 42.14 0.75 -4.08
N GLY A 162 41.81 1.28 -2.89
CA GLY A 162 40.55 1.98 -2.64
C GLY A 162 39.73 1.40 -1.49
N GLY A 163 38.85 2.22 -0.91
CA GLY A 163 38.02 1.80 0.22
C GLY A 163 36.95 0.81 -0.20
N LEU A 164 37.01 -0.42 0.31
CA LEU A 164 35.97 -1.42 0.09
C LEU A 164 34.64 -0.92 0.68
N CYS A 165 33.60 -0.88 -0.14
CA CYS A 165 32.26 -0.44 0.28
C CYS A 165 31.29 -1.60 0.41
N ALA A 166 31.34 -2.57 -0.50
CA ALA A 166 30.46 -3.73 -0.47
C ALA A 166 31.11 -4.95 -1.12
N ILE A 167 30.75 -6.13 -0.61
CA ILE A 167 31.04 -7.43 -1.23
C ILE A 167 29.70 -8.16 -1.39
N SER A 168 29.49 -8.76 -2.55
CA SER A 168 28.42 -9.73 -2.78
C SER A 168 29.02 -11.08 -3.17
N TYR A 169 28.47 -12.16 -2.61
CA TYR A 169 28.79 -13.53 -2.99
C TYR A 169 27.50 -14.28 -3.27
N GLN A 170 27.50 -15.04 -4.35
CA GLN A 170 26.40 -15.93 -4.71
C GLN A 170 26.93 -17.26 -5.21
N ASP A 171 26.53 -18.33 -4.54
CA ASP A 171 26.72 -19.68 -5.04
C ASP A 171 25.81 -19.91 -6.25
N THR A 172 26.33 -19.58 -7.43
CA THR A 172 25.58 -19.64 -8.69
C THR A 172 25.20 -21.07 -9.05
N ARG A 173 26.00 -22.05 -8.61
CA ARG A 173 25.72 -23.46 -8.85
C ARG A 173 24.53 -23.91 -8.00
N ASP A 174 24.52 -23.59 -6.72
CA ASP A 174 23.41 -23.93 -5.83
C ASP A 174 22.10 -23.27 -6.27
N HIS A 175 22.16 -21.99 -6.64
CA HIS A 175 21.01 -21.28 -7.19
C HIS A 175 20.52 -21.93 -8.48
N PHE A 176 21.43 -22.19 -9.43
CA PHE A 176 21.05 -22.84 -10.69
C PHE A 176 20.39 -24.19 -10.45
N LEU A 177 20.94 -25.04 -9.58
CA LEU A 177 20.35 -26.34 -9.26
C LEU A 177 18.97 -26.22 -8.60
N THR A 178 18.77 -25.20 -7.77
CA THR A 178 17.47 -24.90 -7.13
C THR A 178 16.42 -24.44 -8.14
N PHE A 179 16.80 -23.60 -9.10
CA PHE A 179 15.87 -23.00 -10.07
C PHE A 179 15.70 -23.82 -11.36
N TYR A 180 16.65 -24.67 -11.71
CA TYR A 180 16.64 -25.43 -12.98
C TYR A 180 15.35 -26.27 -13.21
N PRO A 181 14.77 -26.94 -12.20
CA PRO A 181 13.51 -27.66 -12.38
C PRO A 181 12.35 -26.74 -12.82
N TRP A 182 12.30 -25.52 -12.26
CA TRP A 182 11.28 -24.52 -12.61
C TRP A 182 11.52 -23.93 -13.99
N LEU A 183 12.78 -23.68 -14.35
CA LEU A 183 13.15 -23.25 -15.71
C LEU A 183 12.70 -24.29 -16.73
N HIS A 184 12.95 -25.58 -16.47
CA HIS A 184 12.56 -26.66 -17.35
C HIS A 184 11.02 -26.75 -17.48
N TYR A 185 10.29 -26.65 -16.36
CA TYR A 185 8.82 -26.60 -16.40
C TYR A 185 8.30 -25.40 -17.18
N GLY A 186 8.81 -24.20 -16.91
CA GLY A 186 8.43 -22.97 -17.60
C GLY A 186 8.73 -23.03 -19.09
N ALA A 187 9.88 -23.57 -19.48
CA ALA A 187 10.24 -23.78 -20.88
C ALA A 187 9.27 -24.72 -21.60
N GLN A 188 8.79 -25.77 -20.95
CA GLN A 188 7.79 -26.69 -21.52
C GLN A 188 6.42 -26.00 -21.70
N VAL A 189 6.00 -25.18 -20.74
CA VAL A 189 4.76 -24.39 -20.84
C VAL A 189 4.88 -23.34 -21.96
N ALA A 190 5.97 -22.59 -21.98
CA ALA A 190 6.22 -21.55 -22.98
C ALA A 190 6.35 -22.14 -24.40
N SER A 191 7.05 -23.28 -24.55
CA SER A 191 7.15 -24.00 -25.83
C SER A 191 5.78 -24.39 -26.37
N LYS A 192 4.87 -24.90 -25.53
CA LYS A 192 3.49 -25.20 -25.94
C LYS A 192 2.72 -23.96 -26.35
N GLN A 193 2.86 -22.85 -25.63
CA GLN A 193 2.19 -21.61 -25.95
C GLN A 193 2.69 -21.02 -27.28
N LEU A 194 4.00 -20.99 -27.48
CA LEU A 194 4.64 -20.50 -28.70
C LEU A 194 4.31 -21.39 -29.90
N ALA A 195 4.16 -22.71 -29.70
CA ALA A 195 3.70 -23.62 -30.74
C ALA A 195 2.27 -23.29 -31.22
N LEU A 196 1.39 -22.77 -30.35
CA LEU A 196 0.06 -22.28 -30.75
C LEU A 196 0.14 -21.01 -31.63
N GLU A 197 1.21 -20.24 -31.48
CA GLU A 197 1.50 -19.05 -32.31
C GLU A 197 2.34 -19.38 -33.56
N GLY A 198 2.58 -20.67 -33.83
CA GLY A 198 3.34 -21.15 -34.98
C GLY A 198 4.87 -21.09 -34.82
N LEU A 199 5.36 -20.81 -33.62
CA LEU A 199 6.79 -20.80 -33.29
C LEU A 199 7.19 -22.14 -32.66
N ASP A 200 7.92 -22.96 -33.42
CA ASP A 200 8.42 -24.25 -32.94
C ASP A 200 9.68 -24.05 -32.07
N VAL A 201 9.48 -24.05 -30.75
CA VAL A 201 10.56 -23.94 -29.77
C VAL A 201 10.77 -25.29 -29.09
N ASN A 202 11.92 -25.92 -29.30
CA ASN A 202 12.25 -27.21 -28.70
C ASN A 202 12.75 -27.05 -27.26
N ALA A 203 11.85 -27.15 -26.27
CA ALA A 203 12.22 -27.13 -24.86
C ALA A 203 13.11 -28.32 -24.43
N ALA A 204 13.13 -29.42 -25.19
CA ALA A 204 14.03 -30.55 -24.93
C ALA A 204 15.49 -30.28 -25.35
N ALA A 205 15.76 -29.17 -26.03
CA ALA A 205 17.12 -28.73 -26.34
C ALA A 205 17.86 -28.17 -25.10
N LEU A 206 17.16 -27.96 -23.97
CA LEU A 206 17.81 -27.53 -22.74
C LEU A 206 18.77 -28.61 -22.21
N PRO A 207 20.05 -28.28 -21.97
CA PRO A 207 21.04 -29.22 -21.48
C PRO A 207 20.75 -29.59 -20.03
N SER A 208 20.95 -30.85 -19.64
CA SER A 208 20.71 -31.30 -18.26
C SER A 208 21.47 -30.46 -17.23
N SER A 209 20.90 -30.29 -16.04
CA SER A 209 21.56 -29.56 -14.96
C SER A 209 22.93 -30.14 -14.60
N ALA A 210 23.10 -31.46 -14.72
CA ALA A 210 24.37 -32.15 -14.51
C ALA A 210 25.44 -31.78 -15.54
N ALA A 211 25.06 -31.43 -16.77
CA ALA A 211 25.98 -30.98 -17.81
C ALA A 211 26.42 -29.53 -17.60
N VAL A 212 25.56 -28.68 -17.04
CA VAL A 212 25.85 -27.24 -16.86
C VAL A 212 26.51 -26.94 -15.51
N ALA A 213 26.06 -27.57 -14.42
CA ALA A 213 26.47 -27.25 -13.06
C ALA A 213 27.99 -27.26 -12.80
N PRO A 214 28.80 -28.17 -13.38
CA PRO A 214 30.26 -28.16 -13.19
C PRO A 214 30.96 -26.92 -13.76
N HIS A 215 30.32 -26.20 -14.68
CA HIS A 215 30.87 -25.01 -15.34
C HIS A 215 30.42 -23.70 -14.68
N LEU A 216 29.61 -23.78 -13.63
CA LEU A 216 29.11 -22.61 -12.90
C LEU A 216 30.08 -22.24 -11.78
N LEU A 217 30.72 -21.09 -11.94
CA LEU A 217 31.53 -20.44 -10.92
C LEU A 217 30.63 -19.57 -10.04
N PRO A 218 30.97 -19.40 -8.75
CA PRO A 218 30.27 -18.44 -7.90
C PRO A 218 30.36 -17.03 -8.52
N THR A 219 29.32 -16.25 -8.31
CA THR A 219 29.29 -14.86 -8.73
C THR A 219 29.72 -14.00 -7.55
N ILE A 220 30.76 -13.21 -7.75
CA ILE A 220 31.34 -12.32 -6.76
C ILE A 220 31.25 -10.90 -7.31
N GLY A 221 30.74 -9.97 -6.51
CA GLY A 221 30.72 -8.54 -6.80
C GLY A 221 31.47 -7.77 -5.73
N VAL A 222 32.22 -6.74 -6.13
CA VAL A 222 32.93 -5.85 -5.22
C VAL A 222 32.68 -4.41 -5.64
N VAL A 223 32.30 -3.57 -4.68
CA VAL A 223 32.17 -2.13 -4.86
C VAL A 223 33.28 -1.44 -4.07
N ARG A 224 34.01 -0.56 -4.73
CA ARG A 224 35.09 0.24 -4.13
C ARG A 224 34.83 1.71 -4.33
N LYS A 225 35.23 2.50 -3.34
CA LYS A 225 35.39 3.94 -3.48
C LYS A 225 36.79 4.24 -4.00
N THR A 226 36.85 4.92 -5.14
CA THR A 226 38.07 5.46 -5.75
C THR A 226 38.10 6.98 -5.63
N ALA A 227 39.18 7.64 -6.07
CA ALA A 227 39.27 9.11 -6.05
C ALA A 227 38.23 9.77 -6.98
N ASP A 228 37.87 9.10 -8.09
CA ASP A 228 36.99 9.63 -9.13
C ASP A 228 35.54 9.12 -9.02
N GLY A 229 35.22 8.27 -8.04
CA GLY A 229 33.86 7.76 -7.84
C GLY A 229 33.79 6.37 -7.21
N PHE A 230 32.91 5.53 -7.76
CA PHE A 230 32.75 4.13 -7.37
C PHE A 230 33.17 3.20 -8.50
N GLU A 231 33.95 2.18 -8.17
CA GLU A 231 34.30 1.09 -9.07
C GLU A 231 33.48 -0.16 -8.69
N LEU A 232 32.83 -0.76 -9.69
CA LEU A 232 32.13 -2.03 -9.55
C LEU A 232 32.87 -3.08 -10.39
N ALA A 233 33.41 -4.09 -9.71
CA ALA A 233 34.00 -5.26 -10.35
C ALA A 233 33.15 -6.49 -10.04
N SER A 234 32.91 -7.34 -11.04
CA SER A 234 32.23 -8.62 -10.84
C SER A 234 32.92 -9.75 -11.59
N HIS A 235 32.81 -10.96 -11.04
CA HIS A 235 33.34 -12.18 -11.63
C HIS A 235 32.32 -13.30 -11.42
N GLY A 236 31.87 -13.95 -12.49
CA GLY A 236 30.92 -15.05 -12.43
C GLY A 236 30.60 -15.62 -13.81
N THR A 237 29.95 -16.77 -13.84
CA THR A 237 29.58 -17.44 -15.11
C THR A 237 28.36 -16.81 -15.79
N LEU A 238 27.44 -16.23 -15.01
CA LEU A 238 26.20 -15.64 -15.54
C LEU A 238 26.24 -14.10 -15.37
N PRO A 239 26.08 -13.33 -16.46
CA PRO A 239 26.28 -11.88 -16.45
C PRO A 239 25.24 -11.08 -15.64
N SER A 240 24.13 -11.69 -15.19
CA SER A 240 22.96 -10.96 -14.67
C SER A 240 22.39 -11.45 -13.34
N MET A 241 22.99 -12.44 -12.66
CA MET A 241 22.41 -12.96 -11.40
C MET A 241 22.87 -12.25 -10.14
N ASN A 242 23.62 -11.14 -10.20
CA ASN A 242 24.15 -10.46 -9.01
C ASN A 242 23.07 -9.64 -8.26
N VAL A 243 22.02 -10.32 -7.76
CA VAL A 243 20.97 -9.73 -6.89
C VAL A 243 21.59 -9.16 -5.60
N GLY A 244 22.76 -9.67 -5.20
CA GLY A 244 23.49 -9.23 -4.01
C GLY A 244 24.13 -7.84 -4.09
N ALA A 245 24.44 -7.31 -5.29
CA ALA A 245 24.98 -5.95 -5.41
C ALA A 245 23.87 -4.86 -5.35
N SER A 246 22.62 -5.25 -5.59
CA SER A 246 21.46 -4.36 -5.49
C SER A 246 20.86 -4.30 -4.08
N ALA A 247 21.18 -5.23 -3.17
CA ALA A 247 20.50 -5.35 -1.88
C ALA A 247 20.74 -4.21 -0.87
N PRO A 248 21.95 -3.60 -0.75
CA PRO A 248 22.14 -2.43 0.13
C PRO A 248 21.43 -1.18 -0.41
N VAL A 249 21.36 -1.04 -1.74
CA VAL A 249 20.63 0.02 -2.42
C VAL A 249 19.11 -0.21 -2.30
N LEU A 250 18.64 -1.46 -2.34
CA LEU A 250 17.25 -1.81 -2.05
C LEU A 250 16.90 -1.55 -0.58
N ALA A 251 17.75 -1.83 0.41
CA ALA A 251 17.46 -1.51 1.81
C ALA A 251 17.37 0.02 2.07
N ALA A 252 18.20 0.82 1.39
CA ALA A 252 18.12 2.28 1.40
C ALA A 252 16.90 2.82 0.62
N LEU A 253 16.47 2.13 -0.43
CA LEU A 253 15.27 2.45 -1.22
C LEU A 253 13.97 1.87 -0.63
N LEU A 254 14.04 0.93 0.32
CA LEU A 254 12.86 0.30 0.92
C LEU A 254 12.19 1.16 2.01
N LEU A 255 12.91 2.08 2.66
CA LEU A 255 12.29 3.10 3.51
C LEU A 255 11.42 4.10 2.70
N PRO A 256 11.83 4.54 1.50
CA PRO A 256 10.96 5.21 0.54
C PRO A 256 9.92 4.30 -0.16
N ALA A 257 10.25 3.05 -0.50
CA ALA A 257 9.36 2.17 -1.28
C ALA A 257 8.21 1.55 -0.45
N VAL A 258 8.31 1.53 0.88
CA VAL A 258 7.13 1.32 1.74
C VAL A 258 6.14 2.47 1.60
N ARG A 259 6.57 3.68 1.20
CA ARG A 259 5.67 4.81 0.94
C ARG A 259 5.04 4.76 -0.44
N SER A 260 5.76 4.41 -1.50
CA SER A 260 5.12 4.20 -2.81
C SER A 260 4.13 3.03 -2.76
N ALA A 261 4.44 1.97 -2.02
CA ALA A 261 3.53 0.84 -1.81
C ALA A 261 2.34 1.21 -0.90
N ARG A 262 2.53 1.96 0.19
CA ARG A 262 1.42 2.44 1.05
C ARG A 262 0.57 3.50 0.37
N GLU A 263 1.14 4.42 -0.40
CA GLU A 263 0.40 5.43 -1.16
C GLU A 263 -0.30 4.79 -2.36
N ALA A 264 0.32 3.83 -3.05
CA ALA A 264 -0.35 3.03 -4.07
C ALA A 264 -1.46 2.14 -3.49
N ALA A 265 -1.26 1.55 -2.30
CA ALA A 265 -2.28 0.78 -1.59
C ALA A 265 -3.44 1.68 -1.13
N ARG A 266 -3.15 2.84 -0.51
CA ARG A 266 -4.16 3.83 -0.12
C ARG A 266 -4.91 4.40 -1.32
N ARG A 267 -4.22 4.64 -2.45
CA ARG A 267 -4.84 4.99 -3.73
C ARG A 267 -5.74 3.87 -4.23
N SER A 268 -5.26 2.63 -4.22
CA SER A 268 -6.03 1.46 -4.67
C SER A 268 -7.27 1.25 -3.81
N GLN A 269 -7.16 1.43 -2.50
CA GLN A 269 -8.29 1.36 -1.57
C GLN A 269 -9.28 2.50 -1.79
N SER A 270 -8.83 3.75 -1.99
CA SER A 270 -9.74 4.87 -2.31
C SER A 270 -10.45 4.65 -3.66
N MET A 271 -9.73 4.12 -4.67
CA MET A 271 -10.31 3.74 -5.96
C MET A 271 -11.33 2.62 -5.79
N ASN A 272 -11.06 1.63 -4.94
CA ASN A 272 -11.99 0.54 -4.65
C ASN A 272 -13.23 1.06 -3.93
N ASN A 273 -13.10 1.96 -2.94
CA ASN A 273 -14.24 2.59 -2.27
C ASN A 273 -15.13 3.34 -3.28
N LEU A 274 -14.54 4.15 -4.17
CA LEU A 274 -15.27 4.81 -5.25
C LEU A 274 -15.93 3.82 -6.22
N LYS A 275 -15.29 2.67 -6.52
CA LYS A 275 -15.90 1.60 -7.33
C LYS A 275 -17.07 0.94 -6.62
N TRP A 276 -16.97 0.66 -5.32
CA TRP A 276 -18.06 0.12 -4.51
C TRP A 276 -19.24 1.09 -4.42
N ILE A 277 -18.96 2.39 -4.22
CA ILE A 277 -19.97 3.44 -4.28
C ILE A 277 -20.60 3.49 -5.66
N GLY A 278 -19.80 3.50 -6.74
CA GLY A 278 -20.29 3.49 -8.11
C GLY A 278 -21.18 2.28 -8.41
N LEU A 279 -20.78 1.08 -7.99
CA LEU A 279 -21.59 -0.13 -8.12
C LEU A 279 -22.92 -0.02 -7.35
N ALA A 280 -22.89 0.49 -6.13
CA ALA A 280 -24.10 0.72 -5.34
C ALA A 280 -25.05 1.73 -6.00
N MET A 281 -24.50 2.79 -6.61
CA MET A 281 -25.26 3.77 -7.40
C MET A 281 -25.93 3.14 -8.61
N HIS A 282 -25.23 2.25 -9.32
CA HIS A 282 -25.80 1.51 -10.45
C HIS A 282 -26.88 0.53 -9.99
N ASN A 283 -26.66 -0.22 -8.91
CA ASN A 283 -27.68 -1.10 -8.34
C ASN A 283 -28.92 -0.32 -7.87
N TYR A 284 -28.72 0.87 -7.30
CA TYR A 284 -29.82 1.78 -6.97
C TYR A 284 -30.56 2.22 -8.24
N HIS A 285 -29.84 2.62 -9.29
CA HIS A 285 -30.41 3.03 -10.58
C HIS A 285 -31.19 1.90 -11.26
N ASP A 286 -30.69 0.68 -11.25
CA ASP A 286 -31.37 -0.48 -11.86
C ASP A 286 -32.76 -0.70 -11.25
N VAL A 287 -32.88 -0.51 -9.93
CA VAL A 287 -34.14 -0.64 -9.19
C VAL A 287 -35.03 0.60 -9.36
N HIS A 288 -34.48 1.81 -9.30
CA HIS A 288 -35.26 3.05 -9.19
C HIS A 288 -35.35 3.88 -10.48
N ARG A 289 -34.66 3.45 -11.53
CA ARG A 289 -34.52 4.10 -12.86
C ARG A 289 -33.84 5.47 -12.85
N GLY A 290 -33.18 5.83 -11.76
CA GLY A 290 -32.36 7.02 -11.61
C GLY A 290 -31.33 6.84 -10.51
N PHE A 291 -30.24 7.61 -10.56
CA PHE A 291 -29.32 7.70 -9.43
C PHE A 291 -30.06 8.22 -8.18
N PRO A 292 -29.57 7.98 -6.96
CA PRO A 292 -30.17 8.59 -5.79
C PRO A 292 -30.16 10.11 -5.90
N ALA A 293 -31.21 10.77 -5.43
CA ALA A 293 -31.19 12.22 -5.26
C ALA A 293 -30.17 12.59 -4.17
N PRO A 294 -29.63 13.82 -4.15
CA PRO A 294 -28.63 14.25 -3.15
C PRO A 294 -29.08 14.00 -1.71
N TYR A 295 -30.39 14.13 -1.46
CA TYR A 295 -30.97 13.90 -0.15
C TYR A 295 -32.46 13.56 -0.25
N SER A 296 -32.99 12.91 0.80
CA SER A 296 -34.44 12.88 1.06
C SER A 296 -34.91 14.21 1.63
N VAL A 297 -36.22 14.45 1.53
CA VAL A 297 -36.86 15.67 2.01
C VAL A 297 -38.16 15.34 2.73
N ASP A 298 -38.56 16.18 3.68
CA ASP A 298 -39.87 16.08 4.33
C ASP A 298 -41.00 16.62 3.44
N LYS A 299 -42.21 16.68 4.01
CA LYS A 299 -43.42 17.17 3.33
C LYS A 299 -43.31 18.66 2.93
N ASP A 300 -42.51 19.43 3.66
CA ASP A 300 -42.27 20.85 3.43
C ASP A 300 -41.06 21.09 2.50
N GLY A 301 -40.42 20.02 2.03
CA GLY A 301 -39.26 20.06 1.14
C GLY A 301 -37.93 20.32 1.86
N LYS A 302 -37.89 20.22 3.20
CA LYS A 302 -36.66 20.38 3.96
C LYS A 302 -35.78 19.14 3.82
N PRO A 303 -34.46 19.28 3.56
CA PRO A 303 -33.53 18.15 3.50
C PRO A 303 -33.49 17.33 4.79
N LEU A 304 -33.46 16.02 4.66
CA LEU A 304 -33.40 15.04 5.75
C LEU A 304 -32.06 14.30 5.77
N LEU A 305 -31.92 13.24 4.96
CA LEU A 305 -30.77 12.33 4.96
C LEU A 305 -30.06 12.34 3.60
N SER A 306 -28.73 12.27 3.62
CA SER A 306 -27.87 12.16 2.43
C SER A 306 -28.17 10.92 1.60
N TRP A 307 -27.88 10.99 0.28
CA TRP A 307 -27.80 9.83 -0.60
C TRP A 307 -26.97 8.67 -0.02
N ARG A 308 -25.93 8.98 0.77
CA ARG A 308 -25.07 7.98 1.43
C ARG A 308 -25.85 7.06 2.36
N VAL A 309 -26.90 7.56 3.00
CA VAL A 309 -27.81 6.73 3.82
C VAL A 309 -28.69 5.88 2.92
N HIS A 310 -29.23 6.46 1.83
CA HIS A 310 -30.15 5.77 0.92
C HIS A 310 -29.51 4.65 0.09
N ILE A 311 -28.18 4.63 -0.04
CA ILE A 311 -27.46 3.54 -0.71
C ILE A 311 -26.94 2.45 0.24
N LEU A 312 -27.10 2.58 1.57
CA LEU A 312 -26.63 1.58 2.54
C LEU A 312 -27.06 0.13 2.19
N PRO A 313 -28.32 -0.15 1.78
CA PRO A 313 -28.73 -1.49 1.34
C PRO A 313 -27.91 -2.07 0.18
N TYR A 314 -27.31 -1.21 -0.64
CA TYR A 314 -26.54 -1.56 -1.84
C TYR A 314 -25.04 -1.68 -1.59
N ILE A 315 -24.60 -1.37 -0.38
CA ILE A 315 -23.24 -1.63 0.13
C ILE A 315 -23.27 -2.61 1.32
N GLU A 316 -24.26 -3.49 1.35
CA GLU A 316 -24.43 -4.55 2.36
C GLU A 316 -24.68 -4.04 3.80
N GLN A 317 -25.11 -2.78 3.95
CA GLN A 317 -25.38 -2.14 5.24
C GLN A 317 -26.89 -2.03 5.55
N GLN A 318 -27.66 -3.09 5.23
CA GLN A 318 -29.11 -3.12 5.47
C GLN A 318 -29.47 -2.95 6.95
N THR A 319 -28.74 -3.62 7.86
CA THR A 319 -28.98 -3.53 9.31
C THR A 319 -28.79 -2.11 9.85
N LEU A 320 -27.83 -1.36 9.31
CA LEU A 320 -27.62 0.04 9.68
C LEU A 320 -28.71 0.93 9.08
N TYR A 321 -29.10 0.68 7.83
CA TYR A 321 -30.20 1.40 7.17
C TYR A 321 -31.51 1.32 7.97
N ASP A 322 -31.85 0.12 8.44
CA ASP A 322 -33.10 -0.11 9.20
C ASP A 322 -33.12 0.58 10.58
N GLN A 323 -31.97 1.04 11.08
CA GLN A 323 -31.88 1.83 12.32
C GLN A 323 -32.19 3.31 12.10
N PHE A 324 -32.07 3.85 10.89
CA PHE A 324 -32.33 5.26 10.61
C PHE A 324 -33.82 5.59 10.65
N HIS A 325 -34.17 6.70 11.29
CA HIS A 325 -35.48 7.32 11.13
C HIS A 325 -35.47 8.16 9.84
N LEU A 326 -36.04 7.60 8.76
CA LEU A 326 -35.96 8.16 7.41
C LEU A 326 -36.78 9.45 7.21
N ASP A 327 -37.73 9.71 8.11
CA ASP A 327 -38.57 10.90 8.18
C ASP A 327 -37.99 12.00 9.10
N GLU A 328 -36.84 11.76 9.71
CA GLU A 328 -36.11 12.71 10.56
C GLU A 328 -34.84 13.23 9.88
N PRO A 329 -34.38 14.45 10.22
CA PRO A 329 -33.13 14.97 9.68
C PRO A 329 -31.92 14.18 10.22
N TRP A 330 -30.80 14.29 9.50
CA TRP A 330 -29.55 13.62 9.84
C TRP A 330 -29.01 13.94 11.25
N ASP A 331 -29.34 15.11 11.79
CA ASP A 331 -28.92 15.62 13.10
C ASP A 331 -30.00 15.52 14.19
N SER A 332 -31.06 14.72 13.96
CA SER A 332 -32.04 14.43 14.99
C SER A 332 -31.41 13.73 16.20
N GLU A 333 -32.06 13.79 17.36
CA GLU A 333 -31.55 13.16 18.59
C GLU A 333 -31.26 11.66 18.38
N HIS A 334 -32.11 10.97 17.59
CA HIS A 334 -31.94 9.57 17.23
C HIS A 334 -30.84 9.38 16.15
N ASN A 335 -30.98 10.00 14.98
CA ASN A 335 -30.09 9.74 13.84
C ASN A 335 -28.63 10.15 14.11
N ARG A 336 -28.41 11.15 14.96
CA ARG A 336 -27.06 11.58 15.35
C ARG A 336 -26.26 10.47 16.04
N THR A 337 -26.93 9.55 16.74
CA THR A 337 -26.26 8.41 17.40
C THR A 337 -25.69 7.39 16.43
N LEU A 338 -26.14 7.41 15.17
CA LEU A 338 -25.72 6.49 14.12
C LEU A 338 -24.53 7.00 13.31
N ILE A 339 -24.08 8.25 13.53
CA ILE A 339 -22.96 8.86 12.81
C ILE A 339 -21.66 8.06 13.04
N ASP A 340 -21.44 7.59 14.26
CA ASP A 340 -20.24 6.82 14.64
C ASP A 340 -20.21 5.42 14.01
N GLN A 341 -21.33 4.94 13.46
CA GLN A 341 -21.43 3.66 12.74
C GLN A 341 -21.17 3.82 11.23
N MET A 342 -20.37 4.81 10.84
CA MET A 342 -20.06 5.06 9.43
C MET A 342 -19.45 3.81 8.76
N PRO A 343 -20.00 3.33 7.63
CA PRO A 343 -19.42 2.22 6.89
C PRO A 343 -17.99 2.48 6.42
N GLU A 344 -17.15 1.44 6.43
CA GLU A 344 -15.76 1.52 5.99
C GLU A 344 -15.58 2.01 4.55
N THR A 345 -16.57 1.75 3.68
CA THR A 345 -16.57 2.23 2.29
C THR A 345 -16.55 3.76 2.20
N TYR A 346 -17.06 4.48 3.22
CA TYR A 346 -17.04 5.95 3.27
C TYR A 346 -15.80 6.52 3.94
N LEU A 347 -14.99 5.70 4.60
CA LEU A 347 -13.69 6.10 5.13
C LEU A 347 -12.71 6.25 3.97
N SER A 348 -12.08 7.42 3.83
CA SER A 348 -10.93 7.52 2.94
C SER A 348 -9.65 7.18 3.70
N PRO A 349 -8.83 6.24 3.21
CA PRO A 349 -7.56 5.83 3.84
C PRO A 349 -6.53 6.96 3.98
N ASN A 350 -6.76 8.07 3.27
CA ASN A 350 -5.91 9.26 3.24
C ASN A 350 -6.51 10.45 4.01
N SER A 351 -7.70 10.30 4.58
CA SER A 351 -8.42 11.40 5.17
C SER A 351 -7.96 11.72 6.60
N ILE A 352 -7.70 13.00 6.86
CA ILE A 352 -7.55 13.60 8.19
C ILE A 352 -8.94 14.01 8.74
N ALA A 353 -10.03 13.70 8.03
CA ALA A 353 -11.38 14.04 8.47
C ALA A 353 -11.73 13.37 9.80
N GLY A 354 -12.51 14.05 10.62
CA GLY A 354 -12.89 13.60 11.95
C GLY A 354 -13.75 12.34 11.95
N PRO A 355 -13.95 11.72 13.12
CA PRO A 355 -14.88 10.60 13.28
C PRO A 355 -16.25 10.91 12.66
N GLY A 356 -16.76 10.01 11.82
CA GLY A 356 -18.05 10.18 11.13
C GLY A 356 -18.03 11.14 9.93
N GLU A 357 -16.86 11.63 9.49
CA GLU A 357 -16.74 12.48 8.31
C GLU A 357 -16.22 11.73 7.09
N THR A 358 -16.68 12.15 5.91
CA THR A 358 -16.28 11.60 4.62
C THR A 358 -15.91 12.71 3.64
N ILE A 359 -15.02 12.36 2.71
CA ILE A 359 -14.60 13.21 1.59
C ILE A 359 -15.11 12.69 0.25
N TYR A 360 -15.86 11.58 0.22
CA TYR A 360 -16.49 11.10 -1.01
C TYR A 360 -17.79 11.87 -1.23
N LEU A 361 -17.74 12.90 -2.07
CA LEU A 361 -18.82 13.86 -2.29
C LEU A 361 -19.48 13.69 -3.65
N GLY A 362 -20.80 13.69 -3.69
CA GLY A 362 -21.54 13.77 -4.94
C GLY A 362 -21.32 15.13 -5.61
N VAL A 363 -21.30 15.19 -6.94
CA VAL A 363 -21.26 16.45 -7.68
C VAL A 363 -22.65 17.06 -7.72
N ALA A 364 -22.87 18.00 -6.81
CA ALA A 364 -24.11 18.76 -6.66
C ALA A 364 -24.09 20.05 -7.49
N GLY A 365 -25.18 20.82 -7.39
CA GLY A 365 -25.40 22.03 -8.20
C GLY A 365 -26.42 21.79 -9.31
N LYS A 366 -26.98 22.87 -9.86
CA LYS A 366 -28.13 22.82 -10.78
C LYS A 366 -27.93 21.94 -12.03
N ASP A 367 -26.69 21.80 -12.49
CA ASP A 367 -26.35 21.13 -13.74
C ASP A 367 -25.62 19.78 -13.51
N GLY A 368 -25.40 19.40 -12.24
CA GLY A 368 -24.68 18.18 -11.86
C GLY A 368 -25.59 16.96 -11.69
N VAL A 369 -24.96 15.79 -11.49
CA VAL A 369 -25.67 14.51 -11.33
C VAL A 369 -26.53 14.49 -10.06
N PHE A 370 -26.03 15.13 -8.99
CA PHE A 370 -26.74 15.31 -7.73
C PHE A 370 -27.43 16.67 -7.65
N ALA A 371 -27.99 17.14 -8.77
CA ALA A 371 -28.83 18.33 -8.77
C ALA A 371 -29.99 18.19 -7.77
N PRO A 372 -30.33 19.25 -7.01
CA PRO A 372 -31.47 19.22 -6.11
C PRO A 372 -32.74 18.79 -6.86
N PRO A 373 -33.59 17.94 -6.26
CA PRO A 373 -34.82 17.51 -6.90
C PRO A 373 -35.66 18.73 -7.31
N LYS A 374 -36.17 18.74 -8.55
CA LYS A 374 -37.06 19.81 -9.03
C LYS A 374 -38.32 19.81 -8.15
N GLN A 375 -38.57 20.92 -7.46
CA GLN A 375 -39.79 21.12 -6.69
C GLN A 375 -40.96 21.18 -7.68
N THR A 376 -41.89 20.22 -7.61
CA THR A 376 -43.14 20.29 -8.37
C THR A 376 -44.23 20.90 -7.47
N ASP A 377 -45.33 21.40 -8.04
CA ASP A 377 -46.49 21.91 -7.28
C ASP A 377 -47.09 20.86 -6.31
N SER A 378 -46.71 19.59 -6.47
CA SER A 378 -47.07 18.44 -5.63
C SER A 378 -45.97 18.00 -4.65
N GLY A 379 -44.92 18.80 -4.45
CA GLY A 379 -43.77 18.44 -3.62
C GLY A 379 -42.68 17.67 -4.39
N PRO A 380 -41.75 17.01 -3.69
CA PRO A 380 -40.69 16.21 -4.31
C PRO A 380 -41.29 14.94 -4.91
N SER A 381 -41.05 14.66 -6.19
CA SER A 381 -41.64 13.50 -6.87
C SER A 381 -41.17 12.20 -6.17
N PRO A 382 -42.04 11.44 -5.48
CA PRO A 382 -41.63 10.18 -4.91
C PRO A 382 -41.22 9.24 -6.06
N GLY A 383 -40.07 8.58 -5.92
CA GLY A 383 -39.59 7.65 -6.92
C GLY A 383 -40.65 6.58 -7.23
N PRO A 384 -40.68 6.04 -8.46
CA PRO A 384 -41.73 5.12 -8.94
C PRO A 384 -41.86 3.81 -8.12
N TYR A 385 -40.95 3.55 -7.18
CA TYR A 385 -40.90 2.33 -6.37
C TYR A 385 -40.60 2.65 -4.89
N GLY A 386 -41.62 3.10 -4.15
CA GLY A 386 -41.58 3.10 -2.68
C GLY A 386 -41.07 4.38 -2.00
N GLY A 387 -41.11 5.54 -2.66
CA GLY A 387 -40.85 6.82 -1.99
C GLY A 387 -39.38 7.13 -1.71
N ARG A 388 -38.44 6.33 -2.24
CA ARG A 388 -37.01 6.65 -2.17
C ARG A 388 -36.67 7.85 -3.07
N PRO A 389 -35.71 8.70 -2.66
CA PRO A 389 -35.38 9.92 -3.40
C PRO A 389 -34.61 9.59 -4.69
N VAL A 390 -35.25 9.82 -5.85
CA VAL A 390 -34.66 9.57 -7.18
C VAL A 390 -34.20 10.87 -7.81
N GLY A 391 -32.95 10.88 -8.25
CA GLY A 391 -32.28 11.98 -8.94
C GLY A 391 -32.20 11.77 -10.45
N VAL A 392 -31.08 12.19 -11.04
CA VAL A 392 -30.85 12.14 -12.49
C VAL A 392 -30.78 10.69 -12.99
N SER A 393 -31.49 10.39 -14.08
CA SER A 393 -31.34 9.10 -14.78
C SER A 393 -30.21 9.16 -15.79
N MET A 394 -29.47 8.06 -15.99
CA MET A 394 -28.44 7.92 -17.04
C MET A 394 -28.92 8.40 -18.42
N ARG A 395 -30.21 8.22 -18.76
CA ARG A 395 -30.78 8.72 -20.03
C ARG A 395 -30.71 10.24 -20.17
N ASN A 396 -30.73 10.97 -19.06
CA ASN A 396 -30.69 12.43 -19.03
C ASN A 396 -29.24 12.98 -19.02
N ILE A 397 -28.23 12.11 -19.01
CA ILE A 397 -26.82 12.47 -19.09
C ILE A 397 -26.43 12.48 -20.57
N VAL A 398 -26.65 13.62 -21.22
CA VAL A 398 -26.44 13.79 -22.67
C VAL A 398 -24.99 14.07 -23.04
N ASP A 399 -24.15 14.48 -22.09
CA ASP A 399 -22.70 14.63 -22.27
C ASP A 399 -21.95 13.27 -22.31
N GLY A 400 -22.66 12.18 -21.98
CA GLY A 400 -22.13 10.81 -21.95
C GLY A 400 -21.71 10.39 -20.54
N THR A 401 -22.12 9.18 -20.13
CA THR A 401 -21.88 8.66 -18.77
C THR A 401 -20.39 8.49 -18.44
N SER A 402 -19.55 8.27 -19.45
CA SER A 402 -18.08 8.17 -19.33
C SER A 402 -17.37 9.53 -19.27
N ASN A 403 -18.10 10.63 -19.40
CA ASN A 403 -17.59 12.01 -19.41
C ASN A 403 -18.25 12.89 -18.33
N THR A 404 -19.04 12.29 -17.44
CA THR A 404 -19.72 13.01 -16.36
C THR A 404 -19.28 12.43 -15.02
N ILE A 405 -18.74 13.28 -14.15
CA ILE A 405 -18.33 12.91 -12.80
C ILE A 405 -19.56 12.86 -11.90
N MET A 406 -19.70 11.74 -11.20
CA MET A 406 -20.77 11.49 -10.24
C MET A 406 -20.31 11.77 -8.81
N VAL A 407 -19.19 11.19 -8.39
CA VAL A 407 -18.64 11.32 -7.04
C VAL A 407 -17.17 11.71 -7.13
N VAL A 408 -16.75 12.68 -6.33
CA VAL A 408 -15.37 13.11 -6.19
C VAL A 408 -14.82 12.71 -4.82
N GLU A 409 -13.53 12.42 -4.77
CA GLU A 409 -12.78 12.43 -3.53
C GLU A 409 -12.25 13.84 -3.29
N ALA A 410 -12.95 14.59 -2.44
CA ALA A 410 -12.64 15.97 -2.15
C ALA A 410 -11.43 16.12 -1.22
N GLY A 411 -10.97 17.36 -1.05
CA GLY A 411 -9.95 17.73 -0.08
C GLY A 411 -10.49 17.68 1.36
N PRO A 412 -9.63 17.53 2.39
CA PRO A 412 -10.08 17.41 3.78
C PRO A 412 -10.89 18.62 4.28
N ALA A 413 -10.62 19.82 3.74
CA ALA A 413 -11.35 21.03 4.09
C ALA A 413 -12.83 21.02 3.62
N ALA A 414 -13.18 20.12 2.70
CA ALA A 414 -14.54 19.92 2.22
C ALA A 414 -15.22 18.71 2.86
N ALA A 415 -14.60 18.07 3.86
CA ALA A 415 -15.19 16.92 4.53
C ALA A 415 -16.55 17.27 5.16
N VAL A 416 -17.46 16.31 5.12
CA VAL A 416 -18.81 16.43 5.69
C VAL A 416 -19.13 15.21 6.54
N THR A 417 -19.96 15.37 7.56
CA THR A 417 -20.58 14.23 8.24
C THR A 417 -21.33 13.37 7.21
N TRP A 418 -21.08 12.06 7.17
CA TRP A 418 -21.55 11.22 6.07
C TRP A 418 -23.09 11.13 5.95
N THR A 419 -23.84 11.39 7.03
CA THR A 419 -25.31 11.41 7.01
C THR A 419 -25.88 12.76 6.57
N LYS A 420 -25.08 13.83 6.63
CA LYS A 420 -25.49 15.20 6.33
C LYS A 420 -25.75 15.38 4.82
N PRO A 421 -26.86 16.02 4.41
CA PRO A 421 -27.23 16.24 3.01
C PRO A 421 -26.42 17.36 2.34
N ASP A 422 -25.11 17.38 2.57
CA ASP A 422 -24.14 18.30 1.96
C ASP A 422 -23.23 17.53 1.01
N ASP A 423 -22.91 18.15 -0.12
CA ASP A 423 -22.13 17.57 -1.21
C ASP A 423 -21.31 18.65 -1.94
N PHE A 424 -20.46 18.24 -2.88
CA PHE A 424 -19.54 19.15 -3.56
C PHE A 424 -20.28 19.97 -4.61
N VAL A 425 -20.33 21.29 -4.43
CA VAL A 425 -20.83 22.23 -5.44
C VAL A 425 -19.62 22.91 -6.10
N PRO A 426 -19.32 22.62 -7.38
CA PRO A 426 -18.18 23.21 -8.07
C PRO A 426 -18.28 24.75 -8.09
N PRO A 427 -17.27 25.49 -7.60
CA PRO A 427 -17.26 26.94 -7.68
C PRO A 427 -17.17 27.42 -9.14
N ALA A 428 -17.94 28.44 -9.49
CA ALA A 428 -18.00 28.95 -10.87
C ALA A 428 -16.67 29.58 -11.33
N ASP A 429 -15.94 30.20 -10.39
CA ASP A 429 -14.64 30.85 -10.60
C ASP A 429 -13.48 29.85 -10.67
N ASP A 430 -13.52 28.81 -9.83
CA ASP A 430 -12.46 27.82 -9.72
C ASP A 430 -13.02 26.43 -9.41
N PRO A 431 -13.31 25.61 -10.44
CA PRO A 431 -14.02 24.33 -10.29
C PRO A 431 -13.21 23.28 -9.51
N ILE A 432 -11.88 23.44 -9.42
CA ILE A 432 -11.00 22.52 -8.69
C ILE A 432 -10.90 22.84 -7.19
N ARG A 433 -11.35 24.03 -6.76
CA ARG A 433 -11.22 24.49 -5.39
C ARG A 433 -12.00 23.57 -4.45
N GLY A 434 -11.30 22.99 -3.47
CA GLY A 434 -11.87 22.06 -2.51
C GLY A 434 -11.69 20.58 -2.88
N LEU A 435 -11.09 20.26 -4.03
CA LEU A 435 -10.81 18.87 -4.45
C LEU A 435 -9.38 18.41 -4.15
N LEU A 436 -8.46 19.33 -3.92
CA LEU A 436 -7.04 19.04 -3.70
C LEU A 436 -6.70 18.87 -2.21
N GLY A 437 -5.54 18.26 -1.94
CA GLY A 437 -4.97 18.15 -0.59
C GLY A 437 -5.03 16.76 0.04
N THR A 438 -5.88 15.87 -0.46
CA THR A 438 -5.94 14.46 -0.01
C THR A 438 -4.82 13.61 -0.59
N ARG A 439 -4.40 13.91 -1.82
CA ARG A 439 -3.32 13.20 -2.52
C ARG A 439 -2.50 14.14 -3.40
N PRO A 440 -1.21 13.86 -3.64
CA PRO A 440 -0.39 14.69 -4.52
C PRO A 440 -0.88 14.68 -5.97
N GLY A 441 -0.88 15.86 -6.61
CA GLY A 441 -1.03 16.01 -8.06
C GLY A 441 -2.45 15.90 -8.62
N GLY A 442 -3.49 15.72 -7.80
CA GLY A 442 -4.87 15.61 -8.28
C GLY A 442 -5.83 14.96 -7.31
N PHE A 443 -6.96 14.48 -7.83
CA PHE A 443 -8.01 13.81 -7.06
C PHE A 443 -8.59 12.60 -7.82
N LEU A 444 -9.31 11.73 -7.12
CA LEU A 444 -10.05 10.64 -7.75
C LEU A 444 -11.50 11.03 -7.98
N ALA A 445 -12.05 10.57 -9.11
CA ALA A 445 -13.44 10.80 -9.48
C ALA A 445 -14.06 9.50 -10.00
N ALA A 446 -15.25 9.15 -9.50
CA ALA A 446 -16.11 8.15 -10.10
C ALA A 446 -17.01 8.80 -11.14
N LEU A 447 -17.05 8.24 -12.34
CA LEU A 447 -17.90 8.70 -13.43
C LEU A 447 -19.23 7.93 -13.43
N CYS A 448 -20.22 8.45 -14.16
CA CYS A 448 -21.55 7.86 -14.25
C CYS A 448 -21.60 6.50 -14.98
N ASP A 449 -20.52 6.08 -15.62
CA ASP A 449 -20.37 4.73 -16.19
C ASP A 449 -19.78 3.71 -15.20
N GLY A 450 -19.47 4.13 -13.97
CA GLY A 450 -18.86 3.30 -12.92
C GLY A 450 -17.33 3.23 -12.98
N SER A 451 -16.70 3.85 -13.98
CA SER A 451 -15.24 3.96 -14.02
C SER A 451 -14.73 4.97 -12.98
N VAL A 452 -13.52 4.73 -12.46
CA VAL A 452 -12.84 5.65 -11.54
C VAL A 452 -11.57 6.13 -12.19
N ARG A 453 -11.43 7.46 -12.30
CA ARG A 453 -10.28 8.11 -12.92
C ARG A 453 -9.55 9.01 -11.92
N PHE A 454 -8.25 9.18 -12.17
CA PHE A 454 -7.47 10.21 -11.50
C PHE A 454 -7.46 11.45 -12.37
N ILE A 455 -7.87 12.57 -11.82
CA ILE A 455 -7.92 13.87 -12.49
C ILE A 455 -6.76 14.71 -11.99
N ALA A 456 -5.85 15.09 -12.90
CA ALA A 456 -4.67 15.86 -12.55
C ALA A 456 -5.02 17.29 -12.13
N GLU A 457 -4.26 17.87 -11.20
CA GLU A 457 -4.44 19.27 -10.78
C GLU A 457 -4.17 20.29 -11.89
N THR A 458 -3.50 19.86 -12.96
CA THR A 458 -3.20 20.64 -14.16
C THR A 458 -4.31 20.59 -15.22
N ILE A 459 -5.43 19.92 -14.95
CA ILE A 459 -6.55 19.85 -15.89
C ILE A 459 -7.03 21.26 -16.25
N ASP A 460 -7.40 21.44 -17.53
CA ASP A 460 -7.98 22.69 -17.99
C ASP A 460 -9.32 22.96 -17.28
N LYS A 461 -9.54 24.23 -16.89
CA LYS A 461 -10.70 24.62 -16.07
C LYS A 461 -12.02 24.42 -16.80
N GLU A 462 -12.07 24.67 -18.11
CA GLU A 462 -13.30 24.51 -18.88
C GLU A 462 -13.59 23.03 -19.10
N THR A 463 -12.55 22.22 -19.35
CA THR A 463 -12.69 20.75 -19.35
C THR A 463 -13.25 20.24 -18.03
N LEU A 464 -12.70 20.67 -16.88
CA LEU A 464 -13.19 20.22 -15.58
C LEU A 464 -14.64 20.68 -15.30
N LYS A 465 -15.05 21.87 -15.74
CA LYS A 465 -16.45 22.31 -15.65
C LYS A 465 -17.38 21.42 -16.46
N ALA A 466 -16.99 21.07 -17.69
CA ALA A 466 -17.76 20.17 -18.56
C ALA A 466 -17.99 18.81 -17.90
N LEU A 467 -16.96 18.28 -17.20
CA LEU A 467 -17.06 17.01 -16.48
C LEU A 467 -18.05 17.03 -15.31
N PHE A 468 -18.39 18.21 -14.77
CA PHE A 468 -19.37 18.35 -13.71
C PHE A 468 -20.80 18.54 -14.20
N THR A 469 -21.03 18.65 -15.52
CA THR A 469 -22.35 18.83 -16.09
C THR A 469 -22.90 17.55 -16.73
N ILE A 470 -24.23 17.41 -16.71
CA ILE A 470 -24.94 16.30 -17.36
C ILE A 470 -25.37 16.60 -18.81
N GLY A 471 -25.27 17.86 -19.26
CA GLY A 471 -25.76 18.29 -20.57
C GLY A 471 -25.30 19.66 -21.05
N GLY A 472 -24.00 19.95 -20.99
CA GLY A 472 -23.36 21.15 -21.54
C GLY A 472 -23.10 21.11 -23.06
N GLY A 473 -23.06 19.91 -23.67
CA GLY A 473 -22.81 19.75 -25.11
C GLY A 473 -21.35 19.95 -25.53
N GLU A 474 -20.43 19.92 -24.58
CA GLU A 474 -19.00 20.21 -24.77
C GLU A 474 -18.23 18.90 -25.00
N ALA A 475 -17.39 18.86 -26.03
CA ALA A 475 -16.54 17.70 -26.31
C ALA A 475 -15.35 17.70 -25.34
N THR A 476 -15.37 16.80 -24.36
CA THR A 476 -14.21 16.55 -23.50
C THR A 476 -13.22 15.66 -24.27
N GLY A 477 -11.96 16.12 -24.39
CA GLY A 477 -10.88 15.34 -25.03
C GLY A 477 -10.38 14.20 -24.15
N ASP A 478 -9.22 13.60 -24.48
CA ASP A 478 -8.50 12.74 -23.52
C ASP A 478 -7.84 13.64 -22.46
N TYR A 479 -8.24 13.48 -21.18
CA TYR A 479 -7.76 14.26 -20.03
C TYR A 479 -7.30 13.37 -18.87
#